data_AF-A0A1V5RBL3-F1
#
_entry.id   AF-A0A1V5RBL3-F1
#
_cell.length_a   1.000
_cell.length_b   1.000
_cell.length_c   1.000
_cell.angle_alpha   90.00
_cell.angle_beta   90.00
_cell.angle_gamma   90.00
#
_symmetry.space_group_name_H-M   'P 1'
#
loop_
_entity.id
_entity.type
_entity.pdbx_description
1 polymer ?
#
loop_
_entity_poly.entity_id
_entity_poly.type
_entity_poly.pdbx_seq_one_letter_code
_entity_poly.pdbx_strand_id
1 'polypeptide(L)'
;MAQAARITFGATSAPKKKAKKKTVASEFKMHVRRMLVVLFNTICGNILFYILVGIINRMVGRPIKSIFLFYSVNIEYRRTMIPDWYAKVVAWRPGLGQVIGHGSWCGGLSFGITSNDDDFRNPENKAKLHKLYHDVDFIRRVVGAEQMTFSGVLPGVFVSLGIVKEDESLENANTVKVVMKAVDEVVRLEGMKVDCPVVVLGGRGFIGRRIAELLESYERKVYSVDTKDRTTIPQHLKGTATIVLNITKAGALSEYIPRLWKEAIIVNEVYPEPSVQEQTLMRVRGLRCYHITGVKASALPRFMKAYKGGIPCCAAYLPDDNFQALVTKLV
;
A
#
# COMPACT_ATOMS: atom_id res chain seq x y z
N MET A 1 -44.83 30.84 10.41
CA MET A 1 -45.09 29.75 11.36
C MET A 1 -45.13 28.42 10.61
N ALA A 2 -43.99 27.75 10.48
CA ALA A 2 -43.89 26.43 9.85
C ALA A 2 -43.01 25.55 10.73
N GLN A 3 -43.59 24.48 11.28
CA GLN A 3 -42.96 23.51 12.16
C GLN A 3 -41.90 22.71 11.39
N ALA A 4 -40.65 22.85 11.82
CA ALA A 4 -39.55 22.01 11.36
C ALA A 4 -39.68 20.61 11.96
N ALA A 5 -39.92 19.61 11.10
CA ALA A 5 -39.88 18.21 11.47
C ALA A 5 -38.42 17.82 11.82
N ARG A 6 -38.14 17.66 13.12
CA ARG A 6 -36.91 17.03 13.62
C ARG A 6 -36.97 15.53 13.32
N ILE A 7 -36.22 15.10 12.31
CA ILE A 7 -35.93 13.68 12.10
C ILE A 7 -34.88 13.27 13.13
N THR A 8 -35.32 12.65 14.21
CA THR A 8 -34.46 11.95 15.17
C THR A 8 -33.99 10.65 14.54
N PHE A 9 -32.70 10.58 14.17
CA PHE A 9 -32.05 9.32 13.82
C PHE A 9 -31.94 8.46 15.08
N GLY A 10 -32.73 7.39 15.14
CA GLY A 10 -32.60 6.36 16.15
C GLY A 10 -31.21 5.74 16.09
N ALA A 11 -30.50 5.79 17.20
CA ALA A 11 -29.25 5.07 17.39
C ALA A 11 -29.53 3.55 17.34
N THR A 12 -29.44 2.95 16.15
CA THR A 12 -29.37 1.49 16.03
C THR A 12 -28.07 1.03 16.66
N SER A 13 -28.18 0.44 17.84
CA SER A 13 -27.08 -0.19 18.56
C SER A 13 -26.39 -1.21 17.65
N ALA A 14 -25.12 -0.97 17.33
CA ALA A 14 -24.30 -1.92 16.61
C ALA A 14 -24.32 -3.27 17.37
N PRO A 15 -24.48 -4.41 16.68
CA PRO A 15 -24.46 -5.70 17.35
C PRO A 15 -23.11 -5.87 18.06
N LYS A 16 -23.15 -5.96 19.41
CA LYS A 16 -21.99 -6.29 20.23
C LYS A 16 -21.41 -7.62 19.73
N LYS A 17 -20.31 -7.58 18.99
CA LYS A 17 -19.51 -8.76 18.64
C LYS A 17 -19.14 -9.45 19.94
N LYS A 18 -19.77 -10.61 20.23
CA LYS A 18 -19.39 -11.46 21.36
C LYS A 18 -17.90 -11.78 21.23
N ALA A 19 -17.09 -11.30 22.16
CA ALA A 19 -15.68 -11.63 22.24
C ALA A 19 -15.57 -13.15 22.43
N LYS A 20 -15.11 -13.87 21.38
CA LYS A 20 -14.77 -15.29 21.52
C LYS A 20 -13.71 -15.39 22.62
N LYS A 21 -14.01 -16.09 23.72
CA LYS A 21 -13.00 -16.44 24.74
C LYS A 21 -11.85 -17.13 24.02
N LYS A 22 -10.69 -16.48 23.98
CA LYS A 22 -9.46 -17.08 23.45
C LYS A 22 -9.12 -18.26 24.37
N THR A 23 -8.98 -19.45 23.80
CA THR A 23 -8.55 -20.62 24.56
C THR A 23 -7.08 -20.48 24.92
N VAL A 24 -6.67 -20.98 26.08
CA VAL A 24 -5.26 -20.97 26.55
C VAL A 24 -4.30 -21.51 25.47
N ALA A 25 -4.71 -22.54 24.75
CA ALA A 25 -3.96 -23.09 23.61
C ALA A 25 -3.71 -22.08 22.48
N SER A 26 -4.67 -21.19 22.20
CA SER A 26 -4.53 -20.16 21.18
C SER A 26 -3.54 -19.07 21.59
N GLU A 27 -3.47 -18.74 22.88
CA GLU A 27 -2.51 -17.78 23.42
C GLU A 27 -1.10 -18.37 23.48
N PHE A 28 -0.96 -19.64 23.89
CA PHE A 28 0.33 -20.33 23.89
C PHE A 28 0.92 -20.43 22.48
N LYS A 29 0.12 -20.85 21.49
CA LYS A 29 0.56 -20.90 20.08
C LYS A 29 1.02 -19.55 19.56
N MET A 30 0.35 -18.47 19.98
CA MET A 30 0.74 -17.10 19.62
C MET A 30 2.10 -16.71 20.24
N HIS A 31 2.33 -17.06 21.50
CA HIS A 31 3.61 -16.80 22.17
C HIS A 31 4.76 -17.56 21.52
N VAL A 32 4.60 -18.86 21.25
CA VAL A 32 5.63 -19.67 20.56
C VAL A 32 5.95 -19.07 19.19
N ARG A 33 4.94 -18.72 18.40
CA ARG A 33 5.14 -18.08 17.09
C ARG A 33 5.94 -16.78 17.23
N ARG A 34 5.59 -15.92 18.19
CA ARG A 34 6.30 -14.66 18.44
C ARG A 34 7.77 -14.92 18.80
N MET A 35 8.05 -15.90 19.65
CA MET A 35 9.41 -16.25 20.04
C MET A 35 10.23 -16.80 18.87
N LEU A 36 9.61 -17.59 17.99
CA LEU A 36 10.27 -18.04 16.75
C LEU A 36 10.62 -16.87 15.82
N VAL A 37 9.74 -15.88 15.71
CA VAL A 37 10.03 -14.65 14.93
C VAL A 37 11.18 -13.86 15.55
N VAL A 38 11.24 -13.75 16.89
CA VAL A 38 12.35 -13.10 17.59
C VAL A 38 13.67 -13.84 17.35
N LEU A 39 13.67 -15.16 17.51
CA LEU A 39 14.84 -16.00 17.30
C LEU A 39 15.34 -15.88 15.85
N PHE A 40 14.42 -16.01 14.89
CA PHE A 40 14.73 -15.88 13.47
C PHE A 40 15.31 -14.50 13.15
N ASN A 41 14.70 -13.41 13.61
CA ASN A 41 15.23 -12.07 13.39
C ASN A 41 16.57 -11.83 14.09
N THR A 42 16.84 -12.50 15.21
CA THR A 42 18.13 -12.40 15.90
C THR A 42 19.24 -13.07 15.08
N ILE A 43 18.95 -14.24 14.50
CA ILE A 43 19.88 -14.97 13.62
C ILE A 43 20.06 -14.20 12.31
N CYS A 44 18.96 -13.89 11.62
CA CYS A 44 18.98 -13.22 10.33
C CYS A 44 19.41 -11.75 10.42
N GLY A 45 19.32 -11.12 11.60
CA GLY A 45 19.79 -9.75 11.83
C GLY A 45 21.31 -9.62 11.92
N ASN A 46 22.07 -10.72 11.82
CA ASN A 46 23.53 -10.71 11.78
C ASN A 46 24.01 -10.43 10.34
N ILE A 47 24.99 -9.55 10.18
CA ILE A 47 25.56 -9.24 8.86
C ILE A 47 26.14 -10.46 8.14
N LEU A 48 26.72 -11.41 8.89
CA LEU A 48 27.27 -12.64 8.31
C LEU A 48 26.19 -13.45 7.58
N PHE A 49 24.95 -13.41 8.06
CA PHE A 49 23.81 -14.04 7.40
C PHE A 49 23.58 -13.42 6.02
N TYR A 50 23.51 -12.09 5.93
CA TYR A 50 23.30 -11.42 4.63
C TYR A 50 24.47 -11.59 3.67
N ILE A 51 25.71 -11.65 4.18
CA ILE A 51 26.89 -11.96 3.35
C ILE A 51 26.73 -13.36 2.75
N LEU A 52 26.38 -14.37 3.56
CA LEU A 52 26.16 -15.72 3.07
C LEU A 52 25.02 -15.77 2.03
N VAL A 53 23.90 -15.11 2.30
CA VAL A 53 22.79 -14.98 1.34
C VAL A 53 23.28 -14.33 0.05
N GLY A 54 24.12 -13.29 0.12
CA GLY A 54 24.69 -12.62 -1.04
C GLY A 54 25.63 -13.49 -1.86
N ILE A 55 26.47 -14.29 -1.20
CA ILE A 55 27.34 -15.28 -1.86
C ILE A 55 26.48 -16.30 -2.61
N ILE A 56 25.50 -16.91 -1.93
CA ILE A 56 24.58 -17.88 -2.53
C ILE A 56 23.83 -17.24 -3.70
N ASN A 57 23.27 -16.04 -3.50
CA ASN A 57 22.55 -15.30 -4.53
C ASN A 57 23.41 -15.14 -5.80
N ARG A 58 24.68 -14.76 -5.67
CA ARG A 58 25.59 -14.64 -6.82
C ARG A 58 25.91 -15.99 -7.46
N MET A 59 26.11 -17.04 -6.68
CA MET A 59 26.40 -18.39 -7.20
C MET A 59 25.24 -18.95 -8.03
N VAL A 60 23.99 -18.65 -7.67
CA VAL A 60 22.80 -19.14 -8.39
C VAL A 60 22.25 -18.15 -9.43
N GLY A 61 23.06 -17.20 -9.91
CA GLY A 61 22.65 -16.29 -11.00
C GLY A 61 21.78 -15.10 -10.56
N ARG A 62 21.88 -14.69 -9.29
CA ARG A 62 21.23 -13.51 -8.68
C ARG A 62 19.69 -13.48 -8.75
N PRO A 63 18.98 -14.53 -8.29
CA PRO A 63 17.51 -14.54 -8.26
C PRO A 63 16.89 -13.52 -7.29
N ILE A 64 17.60 -13.09 -6.23
CA ILE A 64 17.12 -12.04 -5.33
C ILE A 64 17.45 -10.68 -5.96
N LYS A 65 16.42 -10.03 -6.50
CA LYS A 65 16.51 -8.77 -7.24
C LYS A 65 16.09 -7.56 -6.44
N SER A 66 15.21 -7.71 -5.46
CA SER A 66 14.68 -6.58 -4.68
C SER A 66 14.79 -6.76 -3.17
N ILE A 67 15.01 -5.65 -2.49
CA ILE A 67 14.83 -5.48 -1.04
C ILE A 67 13.63 -4.55 -0.83
N PHE A 68 12.71 -4.93 0.04
CA PHE A 68 11.54 -4.11 0.36
C PHE A 68 11.45 -3.88 1.86
N LEU A 69 11.38 -2.64 2.33
CA LEU A 69 11.13 -2.33 3.73
C LEU A 69 9.67 -1.96 3.94
N PHE A 70 9.00 -2.61 4.88
CA PHE A 70 7.64 -2.29 5.29
C PHE A 70 7.53 -2.03 6.79
N TYR A 71 6.47 -1.33 7.16
CA TYR A 71 6.08 -1.12 8.54
C TYR A 71 4.58 -1.36 8.74
N SER A 72 4.18 -1.67 9.97
CA SER A 72 2.77 -1.89 10.27
C SER A 72 2.10 -0.59 10.68
N VAL A 73 1.14 -0.10 9.89
CA VAL A 73 0.28 1.04 10.27
C VAL A 73 -0.60 0.68 11.48
N ASN A 74 -0.92 -0.60 11.67
CA ASN A 74 -1.81 -1.06 12.73
C ASN A 74 -1.03 -1.72 13.89
N ILE A 75 -1.10 -1.13 15.09
CA ILE A 75 -0.45 -1.65 16.30
C ILE A 75 -0.98 -3.05 16.69
N GLU A 76 -2.27 -3.31 16.50
CA GLU A 76 -2.86 -4.63 16.77
C GLU A 76 -2.25 -5.69 15.86
N TYR A 77 -2.03 -5.38 14.58
CA TYR A 77 -1.39 -6.30 13.65
C TYR A 77 0.06 -6.59 14.07
N ARG A 78 0.83 -5.55 14.42
CA ARG A 78 2.19 -5.70 14.96
C ARG A 78 2.22 -6.62 16.17
N ARG A 79 1.28 -6.44 17.10
CA ARG A 79 1.17 -7.26 18.30
C ARG A 79 0.92 -8.73 17.98
N THR A 80 0.29 -9.08 16.86
CA THR A 80 0.15 -10.50 16.49
C THR A 80 1.46 -11.15 16.03
N MET A 81 2.47 -10.37 15.64
CA MET A 81 3.71 -10.88 15.03
C MET A 81 4.87 -10.96 16.03
N ILE A 82 5.02 -9.96 16.90
CA ILE A 82 6.15 -9.87 17.83
C ILE A 82 5.70 -9.36 19.22
N PRO A 83 6.47 -9.65 20.29
CA PRO A 83 6.23 -9.07 21.62
C PRO A 83 6.48 -7.55 21.66
N ASP A 84 5.79 -6.84 22.55
CA ASP A 84 5.91 -5.37 22.69
C ASP A 84 7.34 -4.94 23.10
N TRP A 85 8.05 -5.74 23.90
CA TRP A 85 9.45 -5.44 24.27
C TRP A 85 10.39 -5.51 23.06
N TYR A 86 10.21 -6.53 22.20
CA TYR A 86 11.04 -6.70 21.01
C TYR A 86 10.71 -5.66 19.96
N ALA A 87 9.45 -5.22 19.91
CA ALA A 87 9.04 -4.14 19.02
C ALA A 87 9.88 -2.88 19.21
N LYS A 88 10.33 -2.56 20.43
CA LYS A 88 11.24 -1.41 20.65
C LYS A 88 12.63 -1.63 20.05
N VAL A 89 13.11 -2.87 20.07
CA VAL A 89 14.44 -3.26 19.52
C VAL A 89 14.45 -3.14 17.99
N VAL A 90 13.36 -3.52 17.33
CA VAL A 90 13.23 -3.49 15.85
C VAL A 90 12.50 -2.24 15.33
N ALA A 91 12.43 -1.18 16.13
CA ALA A 91 11.83 0.10 15.72
C ALA A 91 12.50 0.68 14.48
N TRP A 92 13.82 0.66 14.47
CA TRP A 92 14.64 1.24 13.40
C TRP A 92 15.63 0.24 12.80
N ARG A 93 15.47 -1.05 13.11
CA ARG A 93 16.34 -2.12 12.65
C ARG A 93 15.56 -3.04 11.73
N PRO A 94 15.89 -3.11 10.43
CA PRO A 94 15.23 -4.02 9.49
C PRO A 94 15.34 -5.47 9.96
N GLY A 95 14.20 -6.11 10.21
CA GLY A 95 14.12 -7.54 10.49
C GLY A 95 13.58 -8.30 9.28
N LEU A 96 14.17 -9.42 8.90
CA LEU A 96 13.69 -10.21 7.76
C LEU A 96 12.26 -10.70 8.03
N GLY A 97 11.32 -10.22 7.23
CA GLY A 97 9.89 -10.47 7.38
C GLY A 97 9.36 -11.51 6.40
N GLN A 98 9.71 -11.40 5.12
CA GLN A 98 9.18 -12.26 4.05
C GLN A 98 10.20 -12.50 2.94
N VAL A 99 10.03 -13.62 2.23
CA VAL A 99 10.63 -13.84 0.91
C VAL A 99 9.53 -13.63 -0.13
N ILE A 100 9.82 -12.86 -1.17
CA ILE A 100 8.90 -12.59 -2.29
C ILE A 100 9.38 -13.37 -3.52
N GLY A 101 8.45 -13.96 -4.27
CA GLY A 101 8.71 -14.53 -5.59
C GLY A 101 7.85 -13.85 -6.66
N HIS A 102 8.49 -13.23 -7.65
CA HIS A 102 7.87 -12.53 -8.79
C HIS A 102 7.73 -13.42 -10.04
N GLY A 103 7.98 -14.73 -9.92
CA GLY A 103 7.97 -15.67 -11.04
C GLY A 103 8.89 -16.86 -10.77
N SER A 104 9.26 -17.60 -11.82
CA SER A 104 10.02 -18.86 -11.68
C SER A 104 11.49 -18.68 -11.26
N TRP A 105 12.10 -17.51 -11.47
CA TRP A 105 13.53 -17.30 -11.15
C TRP A 105 13.87 -15.92 -10.57
N CYS A 106 12.86 -15.13 -10.18
CA CYS A 106 13.05 -13.78 -9.66
C CYS A 106 12.30 -13.61 -8.34
N GLY A 107 12.94 -13.01 -7.36
CA GLY A 107 12.35 -12.75 -6.05
C GLY A 107 12.96 -11.56 -5.33
N GLY A 108 12.56 -11.41 -4.08
CA GLY A 108 13.02 -10.34 -3.21
C GLY A 108 12.95 -10.72 -1.74
N LEU A 109 13.52 -9.88 -0.89
CA LEU A 109 13.46 -10.00 0.55
C LEU A 109 12.73 -8.79 1.12
N SER A 110 11.72 -9.04 1.94
CA SER A 110 11.01 -7.99 2.67
C SER A 110 11.49 -7.90 4.11
N PHE A 111 11.65 -6.69 4.60
CA PHE A 111 12.08 -6.39 5.96
C PHE A 111 11.02 -5.58 6.67
N GLY A 112 10.71 -5.96 7.91
CA GLY A 112 9.78 -5.24 8.77
C GLY A 112 10.51 -4.35 9.76
N ILE A 113 9.95 -3.17 10.01
CA ILE A 113 10.22 -2.35 11.19
C ILE A 113 8.93 -2.06 11.95
N THR A 114 9.05 -1.58 13.18
CA THR A 114 7.89 -1.32 14.05
C THR A 114 7.60 0.15 14.30
N SER A 115 8.51 1.04 13.88
CA SER A 115 8.22 2.47 13.79
C SER A 115 7.11 2.75 12.79
N ASN A 116 6.41 3.85 13.01
CA ASN A 116 5.20 4.19 12.27
C ASN A 116 5.25 5.60 11.67
N ASP A 117 4.16 5.98 11.04
CA ASP A 117 3.92 7.30 10.45
C ASP A 117 4.27 8.49 11.36
N ASP A 118 3.98 8.40 12.66
CA ASP A 118 4.26 9.47 13.62
C ASP A 118 5.76 9.55 13.94
N ASP A 119 6.40 8.38 14.09
CA ASP A 119 7.84 8.29 14.30
C ASP A 119 8.63 8.91 13.14
N PHE A 120 8.16 8.71 11.90
CA PHE A 120 8.83 9.22 10.70
C PHE A 120 8.68 10.72 10.51
N ARG A 121 7.60 11.30 11.05
CA ARG A 121 7.33 12.75 11.00
C ARG A 121 7.99 13.52 12.14
N ASN A 122 8.42 12.84 13.21
CA ASN A 122 9.12 13.48 14.32
C ASN A 122 10.53 13.93 13.89
N PRO A 123 10.85 15.24 13.91
CA PRO A 123 12.17 15.75 13.55
C PRO A 123 13.33 15.17 14.37
N GLU A 124 13.10 14.77 15.63
CA GLU A 124 14.11 14.16 16.51
C GLU A 124 14.60 12.81 15.99
N ASN A 125 13.80 12.13 15.15
CA ASN A 125 14.15 10.84 14.58
C ASN A 125 14.93 10.95 13.26
N LYS A 126 15.31 12.16 12.81
CA LYS A 126 16.05 12.36 11.54
C LYS A 126 17.28 11.46 11.44
N ALA A 127 18.13 11.41 12.46
CA ALA A 127 19.33 10.57 12.46
C ALA A 127 19.00 9.06 12.32
N LYS A 128 17.89 8.62 12.91
CA LYS A 128 17.44 7.21 12.82
C LYS A 128 16.92 6.88 11.42
N LEU A 129 16.25 7.82 10.74
CA LEU A 129 15.82 7.67 9.35
C LEU A 129 17.01 7.55 8.38
N HIS A 130 18.03 8.39 8.55
CA HIS A 130 19.28 8.26 7.79
C HIS A 130 19.92 6.89 8.01
N LYS A 131 20.06 6.48 9.28
CA LYS A 131 20.63 5.18 9.61
C LYS A 131 19.81 4.03 9.02
N LEU A 132 18.49 4.07 9.14
CA LEU A 132 17.59 3.06 8.58
C LEU A 132 17.79 2.91 7.07
N TYR A 133 17.82 4.03 6.33
CA TYR A 133 18.08 4.00 4.90
C TYR A 133 19.42 3.33 4.57
N HIS A 134 20.49 3.75 5.25
CA HIS A 134 21.82 3.18 5.07
C HIS A 134 21.89 1.68 5.42
N ASP A 135 21.24 1.25 6.49
CA ASP A 135 21.20 -0.16 6.89
C ASP A 135 20.51 -1.01 5.81
N VAL A 136 19.39 -0.54 5.24
CA VAL A 136 18.67 -1.27 4.17
C VAL A 136 19.47 -1.27 2.87
N ASP A 137 20.08 -0.15 2.49
CA ASP A 137 20.92 -0.09 1.29
C ASP A 137 22.17 -0.98 1.43
N PHE A 138 22.75 -1.02 2.63
CA PHE A 138 23.85 -1.94 2.92
C PHE A 138 23.42 -3.41 2.75
N ILE A 139 22.27 -3.80 3.31
CA ILE A 139 21.69 -5.14 3.10
C ILE A 139 21.52 -5.42 1.60
N ARG A 140 20.95 -4.47 0.84
CA ARG A 140 20.76 -4.58 -0.62
C ARG A 140 22.09 -4.84 -1.33
N ARG A 141 23.12 -4.05 -1.04
CA ARG A 141 24.46 -4.20 -1.66
C ARG A 141 25.10 -5.55 -1.33
N VAL A 142 25.01 -5.97 -0.08
CA VAL A 142 25.61 -7.24 0.39
C VAL A 142 24.92 -8.43 -0.25
N VAL A 143 23.58 -8.46 -0.22
CA VAL A 143 22.76 -9.50 -0.88
C VAL A 143 22.94 -9.48 -2.40
N GLY A 144 23.31 -8.34 -2.98
CA GLY A 144 23.46 -8.16 -4.42
C GLY A 144 22.13 -7.96 -5.13
N ALA A 145 21.17 -7.33 -4.45
CA ALA A 145 19.89 -6.93 -5.03
C ALA A 145 20.04 -5.63 -5.84
N GLU A 146 19.25 -5.52 -6.89
CA GLU A 146 19.26 -4.39 -7.83
C GLU A 146 18.39 -3.25 -7.32
N GLN A 147 17.23 -3.59 -6.74
CA GLN A 147 16.24 -2.65 -6.24
C GLN A 147 16.22 -2.60 -4.70
N MET A 148 15.98 -1.41 -4.16
CA MET A 148 15.48 -1.21 -2.79
C MET A 148 14.25 -0.33 -2.82
N THR A 149 13.20 -0.74 -2.12
CA THR A 149 11.95 0.01 -2.02
C THR A 149 11.41 0.06 -0.59
N PHE A 150 10.54 1.04 -0.32
CA PHE A 150 9.98 1.35 0.98
C PHE A 150 8.45 1.50 0.91
N SER A 151 7.74 1.02 1.93
CA SER A 151 6.28 1.14 1.99
C SER A 151 5.82 2.52 2.46
N GLY A 152 4.57 2.87 2.13
CA GLY A 152 3.85 3.96 2.81
C GLY A 152 4.48 5.32 2.60
N VAL A 153 4.64 6.10 3.67
CA VAL A 153 5.11 7.49 3.60
C VAL A 153 6.63 7.63 3.53
N LEU A 154 7.37 6.54 3.76
CA LEU A 154 8.84 6.56 3.86
C LEU A 154 9.54 7.14 2.62
N PRO A 155 9.16 6.80 1.36
CA PRO A 155 9.80 7.40 0.19
C PRO A 155 9.72 8.93 0.20
N GLY A 156 8.53 9.47 0.47
CA GLY A 156 8.33 10.92 0.56
C GLY A 156 9.10 11.56 1.72
N VAL A 157 9.17 10.87 2.87
CA VAL A 157 9.97 11.33 4.03
C VAL A 157 11.46 11.39 3.66
N PHE A 158 12.01 10.36 3.01
CA PHE A 158 13.42 10.35 2.60
C PHE A 158 13.75 11.44 1.59
N VAL A 159 12.87 11.69 0.63
CA VAL A 159 13.01 12.82 -0.30
C VAL A 159 12.99 14.15 0.46
N SER A 160 12.04 14.36 1.37
CA SER A 160 11.94 15.60 2.15
C SER A 160 13.15 15.87 3.06
N LEU A 161 13.84 14.81 3.49
CA LEU A 161 15.05 14.89 4.30
C LEU A 161 16.33 15.00 3.47
N GLY A 162 16.23 14.93 2.13
CA GLY A 162 17.37 14.94 1.23
C GLY A 162 18.23 13.67 1.31
N ILE A 163 17.66 12.55 1.77
CA ILE A 163 18.35 11.25 1.82
C ILE A 163 18.42 10.63 0.43
N VAL A 164 17.39 10.84 -0.39
CA VAL A 164 17.24 10.32 -1.76
C VAL A 164 16.66 11.42 -2.63
N LYS A 165 16.98 11.43 -3.92
CA LYS A 165 16.30 12.33 -4.87
C LYS A 165 14.96 11.75 -5.33
N GLU A 166 14.05 12.62 -5.77
CA GLU A 166 12.70 12.19 -6.18
C GLU A 166 12.70 11.28 -7.42
N ASP A 167 13.63 11.50 -8.36
CA ASP A 167 13.83 10.68 -9.56
C ASP A 167 14.39 9.29 -9.25
N GLU A 168 15.07 9.12 -8.11
CA GLU A 168 15.63 7.85 -7.64
C GLU A 168 14.61 6.95 -6.91
N SER A 169 13.38 7.44 -6.67
CA SER A 169 12.29 6.70 -6.00
C SER A 169 11.62 5.68 -6.95
N LEU A 170 12.09 4.42 -6.92
CA LEU A 170 11.57 3.32 -7.74
C LEU A 170 10.11 2.94 -7.40
N GLU A 171 9.68 3.18 -6.17
CA GLU A 171 8.33 2.92 -5.66
C GLU A 171 7.27 3.68 -6.43
N ASN A 172 7.61 4.91 -6.81
CA ASN A 172 6.74 5.75 -7.62
C ASN A 172 6.55 5.13 -9.00
N ALA A 173 7.64 4.76 -9.66
CA ALA A 173 7.60 4.16 -10.98
C ALA A 173 6.77 2.86 -10.97
N ASN A 174 7.02 1.99 -9.98
CA ASN A 174 6.28 0.74 -9.85
C ASN A 174 4.80 0.97 -9.58
N THR A 175 4.46 1.86 -8.63
CA THR A 175 3.05 2.17 -8.33
C THR A 175 2.33 2.79 -9.53
N VAL A 176 2.96 3.74 -10.23
CA VAL A 176 2.40 4.33 -11.46
C VAL A 176 2.10 3.24 -12.48
N LYS A 177 3.08 2.38 -12.82
CA LYS A 177 2.88 1.27 -13.78
C LYS A 177 1.71 0.36 -13.38
N VAL A 178 1.64 -0.03 -12.11
CA VAL A 178 0.59 -0.92 -11.61
C VAL A 178 -0.78 -0.25 -11.65
N VAL A 179 -0.87 1.01 -11.27
CA VAL A 179 -2.12 1.77 -11.30
C VAL A 179 -2.62 1.93 -12.74
N MET A 180 -1.75 2.26 -13.69
CA MET A 180 -2.13 2.36 -15.10
C MET A 180 -2.72 1.05 -15.62
N LYS A 181 -2.04 -0.07 -15.37
CA LYS A 181 -2.57 -1.39 -15.75
C LYS A 181 -3.88 -1.76 -15.05
N ALA A 182 -4.03 -1.38 -13.79
CA ALA A 182 -5.27 -1.59 -13.05
C ALA A 182 -6.42 -0.76 -13.65
N VAL A 183 -6.16 0.48 -14.06
CA VAL A 183 -7.13 1.32 -14.75
C VAL A 183 -7.52 0.69 -16.08
N ASP A 184 -6.56 0.24 -16.90
CA ASP A 184 -6.84 -0.41 -18.18
C ASP A 184 -7.63 -1.71 -18.01
N GLU A 185 -7.30 -2.52 -17.00
CA GLU A 185 -8.04 -3.73 -16.68
C GLU A 185 -9.48 -3.42 -16.24
N VAL A 186 -9.71 -2.39 -15.43
CA VAL A 186 -11.06 -1.97 -15.03
C VAL A 186 -11.85 -1.43 -16.23
N VAL A 187 -11.23 -0.60 -17.08
CA VAL A 187 -11.83 -0.11 -18.32
C VAL A 187 -12.28 -1.28 -19.20
N ARG A 188 -11.43 -2.30 -19.36
CA ARG A 188 -11.72 -3.51 -20.12
C ARG A 188 -12.85 -4.32 -19.48
N LEU A 189 -12.80 -4.58 -18.17
CA LEU A 189 -13.80 -5.37 -17.44
C LEU A 189 -15.19 -4.72 -17.47
N GLU A 190 -15.26 -3.40 -17.46
CA GLU A 190 -16.50 -2.64 -17.43
C GLU A 190 -16.96 -2.18 -18.83
N GLY A 191 -16.24 -2.58 -19.90
CA GLY A 191 -16.58 -2.27 -21.28
C GLY A 191 -16.57 -0.76 -21.58
N MET A 192 -15.73 0.00 -20.88
CA MET A 192 -15.61 1.44 -21.05
C MET A 192 -14.79 1.78 -22.30
N LYS A 193 -15.00 2.98 -22.85
CA LYS A 193 -14.14 3.49 -23.91
C LYS A 193 -12.74 3.81 -23.36
N VAL A 194 -11.71 3.56 -24.17
CA VAL A 194 -10.31 3.81 -23.80
C VAL A 194 -10.04 5.29 -23.52
N ASP A 195 -10.76 6.19 -24.18
CA ASP A 195 -10.67 7.65 -24.03
C ASP A 195 -11.54 8.21 -22.89
N CYS A 196 -12.13 7.36 -22.05
CA CYS A 196 -12.99 7.83 -20.97
C CYS A 196 -12.24 8.79 -20.03
N PRO A 197 -12.90 9.85 -19.54
CA PRO A 197 -12.27 10.82 -18.66
C PRO A 197 -11.84 10.17 -17.35
N VAL A 198 -10.71 10.63 -16.82
CA VAL A 198 -10.15 10.18 -15.54
C VAL A 198 -10.12 11.34 -14.56
N VAL A 199 -10.78 11.18 -13.42
CA VAL A 199 -10.68 12.08 -12.28
C VAL A 199 -9.69 11.50 -11.29
N VAL A 200 -8.57 12.19 -11.05
CA VAL A 200 -7.51 11.75 -10.13
C VAL A 200 -7.69 12.45 -8.78
N LEU A 201 -8.20 11.72 -7.80
CA LEU A 201 -8.27 12.18 -6.42
C LEU A 201 -6.88 12.08 -5.79
N GLY A 202 -6.34 13.20 -5.30
CA GLY A 202 -4.95 13.31 -4.85
C GLY A 202 -3.97 13.60 -5.99
N GLY A 203 -4.44 14.15 -7.11
CA GLY A 203 -3.63 14.41 -8.31
C GLY A 203 -2.44 15.35 -8.12
N ARG A 204 -2.38 16.14 -7.03
CA ARG A 204 -1.22 16.99 -6.71
C ARG A 204 -0.16 16.30 -5.85
N GLY A 205 -0.48 15.12 -5.32
CA GLY A 205 0.42 14.32 -4.50
C GLY A 205 1.56 13.67 -5.29
N PHE A 206 2.49 13.07 -4.57
CA PHE A 206 3.72 12.46 -5.10
C PHE A 206 3.47 11.44 -6.23
N ILE A 207 2.52 10.53 -6.01
CA ILE A 207 2.14 9.50 -7.01
C ILE A 207 1.11 10.06 -7.99
N GLY A 208 0.13 10.82 -7.48
CA GLY A 208 -0.99 11.34 -8.28
C GLY A 208 -0.55 12.23 -9.43
N ARG A 209 0.48 13.08 -9.23
CA ARG A 209 0.99 13.98 -10.26
C ARG A 209 1.55 13.23 -11.46
N ARG A 210 2.43 12.26 -11.20
CA ARG A 210 3.03 11.43 -12.26
C ARG A 210 1.99 10.64 -13.04
N ILE A 211 0.95 10.16 -12.35
CA ILE A 211 -0.16 9.45 -13.01
C ILE A 211 -0.96 10.41 -13.90
N ALA A 212 -1.26 11.62 -13.42
CA ALA A 212 -1.95 12.62 -14.23
C ALA A 212 -1.15 12.99 -15.48
N GLU A 213 0.14 13.30 -15.34
CA GLU A 213 1.06 13.60 -16.45
C GLU A 213 1.13 12.45 -17.46
N LEU A 214 1.23 11.20 -16.98
CA LEU A 214 1.30 10.03 -17.85
C LEU A 214 -0.01 9.79 -18.60
N LEU A 215 -1.16 9.92 -17.93
CA LEU A 215 -2.47 9.81 -18.57
C LEU A 215 -2.69 10.90 -19.63
N GLU A 216 -2.27 12.13 -19.35
CA GLU A 216 -2.30 13.24 -20.32
C GLU A 216 -1.38 12.99 -21.52
N SER A 217 -0.20 12.39 -21.31
CA SER A 217 0.71 12.00 -22.40
C SER A 217 0.13 10.92 -23.33
N TYR A 218 -0.87 10.18 -22.87
CA TYR A 218 -1.67 9.24 -23.68
C TYR A 218 -2.95 9.87 -24.23
N GLU A 219 -3.02 11.20 -24.26
CA GLU A 219 -4.15 11.99 -24.77
C GLU A 219 -5.49 11.72 -24.05
N ARG A 220 -5.45 11.18 -22.81
CA ARG A 220 -6.67 11.03 -22.00
C ARG A 220 -7.04 12.35 -21.34
N LYS A 221 -8.36 12.58 -21.20
CA LYS A 221 -8.89 13.74 -20.46
C LYS A 221 -8.73 13.50 -18.96
N VAL A 222 -7.82 14.23 -18.32
CA VAL A 222 -7.52 14.10 -16.89
C VAL A 222 -8.02 15.30 -16.10
N TYR A 223 -8.57 15.05 -14.91
CA TYR A 223 -9.01 16.08 -13.97
C TYR A 223 -8.43 15.78 -12.59
N SER A 224 -7.45 16.57 -12.16
CA SER A 224 -6.86 16.44 -10.83
C SER A 224 -7.71 17.14 -9.77
N VAL A 225 -8.06 16.41 -8.71
CA VAL A 225 -8.88 16.89 -7.58
C VAL A 225 -8.13 16.66 -6.28
N ASP A 226 -8.01 17.70 -5.44
CA ASP A 226 -7.40 17.61 -4.11
C ASP A 226 -8.33 18.16 -3.01
N THR A 227 -8.22 17.59 -1.82
CA THR A 227 -8.92 18.05 -0.61
C THR A 227 -8.54 19.48 -0.21
N LYS A 228 -7.29 19.89 -0.43
CA LYS A 228 -6.76 21.18 0.07
C LYS A 228 -7.33 22.39 -0.67
N ASP A 229 -7.58 22.26 -1.97
CA ASP A 229 -7.91 23.40 -2.83
C ASP A 229 -9.42 23.61 -3.00
N ARG A 230 -10.25 22.81 -2.31
CA ARG A 230 -11.70 22.73 -2.53
C ARG A 230 -12.07 22.50 -4.01
N THR A 231 -11.13 22.06 -4.85
CA THR A 231 -11.40 21.72 -6.25
C THR A 231 -12.54 20.72 -6.27
N THR A 232 -13.65 21.12 -6.87
CA THR A 232 -14.84 20.31 -6.92
C THR A 232 -14.69 19.28 -8.02
N ILE A 233 -15.32 18.12 -7.83
CA ILE A 233 -15.40 17.12 -8.89
C ILE A 233 -16.11 17.78 -10.08
N PRO A 234 -15.55 17.70 -11.31
CA PRO A 234 -16.07 18.43 -12.45
C PRO A 234 -17.52 18.02 -12.76
N GLN A 235 -18.46 18.94 -12.57
CA GLN A 235 -19.90 18.63 -12.65
C GLN A 235 -20.36 18.32 -14.08
N HIS A 236 -19.64 18.82 -15.10
CA HIS A 236 -19.94 18.55 -16.51
C HIS A 236 -19.71 17.08 -16.90
N LEU A 237 -19.02 16.29 -16.08
CA LEU A 237 -18.84 14.85 -16.30
C LEU A 237 -20.01 14.00 -15.80
N LYS A 238 -20.98 14.59 -15.08
CA LYS A 238 -22.11 13.85 -14.52
C LYS A 238 -22.92 13.18 -15.63
N GLY A 239 -23.19 11.88 -15.45
CA GLY A 239 -23.87 11.05 -16.47
C GLY A 239 -22.93 10.47 -17.52
N THR A 240 -21.64 10.80 -17.48
CA THR A 240 -20.61 10.22 -18.36
C THR A 240 -19.85 9.11 -17.63
N ALA A 241 -19.60 7.99 -18.33
CA ALA A 241 -18.74 6.93 -17.83
C ALA A 241 -17.33 7.48 -17.55
N THR A 242 -16.90 7.43 -16.30
CA THR A 242 -15.69 8.14 -15.81
C THR A 242 -14.93 7.26 -14.84
N ILE A 243 -13.61 7.18 -14.98
CA ILE A 243 -12.76 6.56 -13.96
C ILE A 243 -12.48 7.59 -12.87
N VAL A 244 -12.75 7.23 -11.62
CA VAL A 244 -12.37 8.02 -10.45
C VAL A 244 -11.24 7.30 -9.74
N LEU A 245 -10.02 7.73 -9.99
CA LEU A 245 -8.82 7.13 -9.46
C LEU A 245 -8.50 7.73 -8.08
N ASN A 246 -8.60 6.92 -7.03
CA ASN A 246 -8.32 7.34 -5.66
C ASN A 246 -6.86 7.03 -5.27
N ILE A 247 -6.04 8.07 -5.15
CA ILE A 247 -4.64 8.04 -4.66
C ILE A 247 -4.47 9.06 -3.50
N THR A 248 -5.53 9.24 -2.71
CA THR A 248 -5.54 10.17 -1.57
C THR A 248 -4.94 9.53 -0.31
N LYS A 249 -5.15 10.16 0.85
CA LYS A 249 -4.90 9.56 2.16
C LYS A 249 -6.05 8.64 2.58
N ALA A 250 -5.78 7.67 3.45
CA ALA A 250 -6.81 6.78 4.00
C ALA A 250 -7.99 7.58 4.59
N GLY A 251 -9.21 7.17 4.25
CA GLY A 251 -10.47 7.79 4.70
C GLY A 251 -10.93 9.03 3.93
N ALA A 252 -10.09 9.64 3.10
CA ALA A 252 -10.49 10.84 2.33
C ALA A 252 -11.55 10.53 1.25
N LEU A 253 -11.62 9.28 0.77
CA LEU A 253 -12.62 8.85 -0.21
C LEU A 253 -14.06 9.13 0.26
N SER A 254 -14.33 8.98 1.56
CA SER A 254 -15.63 9.27 2.18
C SER A 254 -16.19 10.66 1.88
N GLU A 255 -15.33 11.67 1.72
CA GLU A 255 -15.72 13.05 1.40
C GLU A 255 -16.17 13.23 -0.05
N TYR A 256 -15.67 12.37 -0.95
CA TYR A 256 -15.93 12.43 -2.39
C TYR A 256 -17.14 11.61 -2.81
N ILE A 257 -17.39 10.45 -2.16
CA ILE A 257 -18.48 9.54 -2.52
C ILE A 257 -19.84 10.26 -2.70
N PRO A 258 -20.26 11.21 -1.82
CA PRO A 258 -21.54 11.90 -1.99
C PRO A 258 -21.67 12.72 -3.27
N ARG A 259 -20.55 13.10 -3.88
CA ARG A 259 -20.46 13.98 -5.06
C ARG A 259 -20.29 13.19 -6.37
N LEU A 260 -20.17 11.87 -6.30
CA LEU A 260 -20.04 10.98 -7.45
C LEU A 260 -21.40 10.58 -8.02
N TRP A 261 -21.41 10.14 -9.27
CA TRP A 261 -22.58 9.68 -10.01
C TRP A 261 -22.44 8.21 -10.41
N LYS A 262 -23.57 7.55 -10.72
CA LYS A 262 -23.66 6.10 -10.94
C LYS A 262 -22.71 5.57 -12.03
N GLU A 263 -22.50 6.36 -13.07
CA GLU A 263 -21.64 6.00 -14.21
C GLU A 263 -20.14 6.11 -13.87
N ALA A 264 -19.79 6.75 -12.75
CA ALA A 264 -18.42 6.78 -12.26
C ALA A 264 -18.01 5.42 -11.67
N ILE A 265 -16.79 4.99 -11.99
CA ILE A 265 -16.18 3.76 -11.47
C ILE A 265 -14.96 4.15 -10.66
N ILE A 266 -14.96 3.78 -9.38
CA ILE A 266 -13.85 4.09 -8.48
C ILE A 266 -12.78 3.01 -8.66
N VAL A 267 -11.54 3.44 -8.91
CA VAL A 267 -10.34 2.60 -8.86
C VAL A 267 -9.51 3.09 -7.69
N ASN A 268 -9.35 2.27 -6.65
CA ASN A 268 -8.76 2.68 -5.39
C ASN A 268 -7.38 2.07 -5.16
N GLU A 269 -6.35 2.92 -5.05
CA GLU A 269 -5.01 2.60 -4.52
C GLU A 269 -4.82 3.02 -3.04
N VAL A 270 -5.91 3.47 -2.43
CA VAL A 270 -6.11 3.63 -0.99
C VAL A 270 -5.74 2.41 -0.12
N TYR A 271 -4.57 2.30 0.54
CA TYR A 271 -4.41 1.32 1.64
C TYR A 271 -4.64 1.96 3.03
N PRO A 272 -5.43 1.32 3.92
CA PRO A 272 -6.21 0.10 3.71
C PRO A 272 -7.39 0.32 2.76
N GLU A 273 -7.96 -0.78 2.26
CA GLU A 273 -9.16 -0.80 1.43
C GLU A 273 -10.32 0.04 2.04
N PRO A 274 -11.25 0.58 1.20
CA PRO A 274 -12.38 1.35 1.68
C PRO A 274 -13.14 0.65 2.81
N SER A 275 -13.47 1.42 3.84
CA SER A 275 -14.19 0.97 5.04
C SER A 275 -15.58 0.41 4.71
N VAL A 276 -16.15 -0.37 5.63
CA VAL A 276 -17.51 -0.91 5.48
C VAL A 276 -18.54 0.21 5.30
N GLN A 277 -18.33 1.35 5.97
CA GLN A 277 -19.17 2.54 5.86
C GLN A 277 -19.08 3.13 4.44
N GLU A 278 -17.86 3.32 3.91
CA GLU A 278 -17.65 3.81 2.55
C GLU A 278 -18.25 2.86 1.51
N GLN A 279 -18.04 1.54 1.65
CA GLN A 279 -18.65 0.55 0.75
C GLN A 279 -20.17 0.55 0.79
N THR A 280 -20.76 0.72 1.97
CA THR A 280 -22.23 0.82 2.12
C THR A 280 -22.74 2.09 1.43
N LEU A 281 -22.07 3.22 1.61
CA LEU A 281 -22.43 4.47 0.96
C LEU A 281 -22.32 4.35 -0.57
N MET A 282 -21.29 3.68 -1.08
CA MET A 282 -21.13 3.39 -2.50
C MET A 282 -22.29 2.54 -3.05
N ARG A 283 -22.68 1.47 -2.34
CA ARG A 283 -23.83 0.61 -2.71
C ARG A 283 -25.13 1.40 -2.81
N VAL A 284 -25.41 2.22 -1.80
CA VAL A 284 -26.62 3.08 -1.76
C VAL A 284 -26.66 4.05 -2.95
N ARG A 285 -25.48 4.51 -3.42
CA ARG A 285 -25.38 5.40 -4.58
C ARG A 285 -25.28 4.67 -5.93
N GLY A 286 -25.27 3.34 -5.93
CA GLY A 286 -25.08 2.54 -7.14
C GLY A 286 -23.70 2.72 -7.79
N LEU A 287 -22.69 3.09 -7.00
CA LEU A 287 -21.30 3.23 -7.46
C LEU A 287 -20.64 1.86 -7.52
N ARG A 288 -19.72 1.68 -8.47
CA ARG A 288 -18.84 0.51 -8.56
C ARG A 288 -17.45 0.88 -8.04
N CYS A 289 -16.84 -0.03 -7.30
CA CYS A 289 -15.51 0.21 -6.73
C CYS A 289 -14.60 -1.00 -6.90
N TYR A 290 -13.45 -0.77 -7.50
CA TYR A 290 -12.34 -1.71 -7.60
C TYR A 290 -11.21 -1.26 -6.68
N HIS A 291 -10.62 -2.21 -5.97
CA HIS A 291 -9.42 -1.99 -5.15
C HIS A 291 -8.22 -2.65 -5.82
N ILE A 292 -7.13 -1.91 -5.94
CA ILE A 292 -5.86 -2.43 -6.43
C ILE A 292 -5.24 -3.26 -5.31
N THR A 293 -5.34 -4.58 -5.44
CA THR A 293 -4.78 -5.57 -4.51
C THR A 293 -3.26 -5.64 -4.62
N GLY A 294 -2.67 -5.11 -5.69
CA GLY A 294 -1.23 -5.04 -5.92
C GLY A 294 -0.81 -5.81 -7.17
N VAL A 295 0.32 -6.50 -7.10
CA VAL A 295 0.87 -7.29 -8.22
C VAL A 295 0.75 -8.78 -7.95
N LYS A 296 0.43 -9.56 -8.99
CA LYS A 296 0.45 -11.02 -8.92
C LYS A 296 1.86 -11.52 -8.67
N ALA A 297 2.12 -11.92 -7.44
CA ALA A 297 3.36 -12.51 -6.99
C ALA A 297 3.10 -13.33 -5.72
N SER A 298 4.10 -14.10 -5.31
CA SER A 298 4.06 -14.91 -4.11
C SER A 298 4.86 -14.26 -2.99
N ALA A 299 4.45 -14.50 -1.74
CA ALA A 299 5.23 -14.13 -0.57
C ALA A 299 5.13 -15.24 0.49
N LEU A 300 6.22 -15.45 1.22
CA LEU A 300 6.30 -16.36 2.35
C LEU A 300 6.85 -15.62 3.58
N PRO A 301 6.04 -15.41 4.63
CA PRO A 301 4.60 -15.67 4.71
C PRO A 301 3.77 -14.80 3.75
N ARG A 302 2.58 -15.28 3.37
CA ARG A 302 1.67 -14.58 2.46
C ARG A 302 1.16 -13.27 3.07
N PHE A 303 0.98 -12.26 2.21
CA PHE A 303 0.27 -11.05 2.60
C PHE A 303 -1.21 -11.35 2.92
N MET A 304 -1.78 -10.53 3.81
CA MET A 304 -3.12 -10.71 4.36
C MET A 304 -4.04 -9.56 3.91
N LYS A 305 -5.36 -9.75 4.10
CA LYS A 305 -6.39 -8.73 3.83
C LYS A 305 -6.34 -8.22 2.38
N ALA A 306 -6.25 -6.90 2.18
CA ALA A 306 -6.32 -6.25 0.88
C ALA A 306 -5.21 -6.69 -0.11
N TYR A 307 -4.11 -7.27 0.38
CA TYR A 307 -3.02 -7.82 -0.43
C TYR A 307 -3.14 -9.36 -0.61
N LYS A 308 -4.26 -9.98 -0.22
CA LYS A 308 -4.43 -11.44 -0.33
C LYS A 308 -4.38 -11.85 -1.80
N GLY A 309 -3.41 -12.71 -2.14
CA GLY A 309 -3.22 -13.22 -3.50
C GLY A 309 -2.18 -12.46 -4.33
N GLY A 310 -1.59 -11.39 -3.78
CA GLY A 310 -0.52 -10.63 -4.42
C GLY A 310 0.47 -10.04 -3.41
N ILE A 311 1.25 -9.07 -3.89
CA ILE A 311 2.14 -8.24 -3.09
C ILE A 311 1.86 -6.75 -3.33
N PRO A 312 2.18 -5.86 -2.39
CA PRO A 312 2.05 -4.41 -2.61
C PRO A 312 2.83 -3.93 -3.85
N CYS A 313 2.32 -2.91 -4.54
CA CYS A 313 2.94 -2.33 -5.74
C CYS A 313 4.40 -1.92 -5.48
N CYS A 314 4.67 -1.30 -4.33
CA CYS A 314 6.02 -0.90 -3.92
C CYS A 314 6.95 -2.07 -3.60
N ALA A 315 6.43 -3.28 -3.35
CA ALA A 315 7.23 -4.49 -3.12
C ALA A 315 7.56 -5.24 -4.43
N ALA A 316 6.95 -4.85 -5.54
CA ALA A 316 7.16 -5.51 -6.83
C ALA A 316 8.52 -5.16 -7.42
N TYR A 317 9.14 -6.13 -8.09
CA TYR A 317 10.27 -5.92 -9.00
C TYR A 317 9.72 -6.02 -10.42
N LEU A 318 9.73 -4.90 -11.14
CA LEU A 318 9.05 -4.72 -12.43
C LEU A 318 10.03 -4.24 -13.51
N PRO A 319 10.98 -5.10 -13.95
CA PRO A 319 12.00 -4.72 -14.93
C PRO A 319 11.40 -4.44 -16.31
N ASP A 320 10.24 -5.03 -16.61
CA ASP A 320 9.49 -4.88 -17.84
C ASP A 320 8.00 -4.68 -17.55
N ASP A 321 7.21 -4.58 -18.61
CA ASP A 321 5.76 -4.47 -18.54
C ASP A 321 5.07 -5.85 -18.64
N ASN A 322 5.75 -6.96 -18.35
CA ASN A 322 5.17 -8.30 -18.28
C ASN A 322 4.81 -8.67 -16.83
N PHE A 323 3.85 -7.96 -16.27
CA PHE A 323 3.29 -8.23 -14.95
C PHE A 323 1.76 -8.09 -14.96
N GLN A 324 1.11 -8.76 -14.01
CA GLN A 324 -0.33 -8.69 -13.84
C GLN A 324 -0.67 -7.84 -12.60
N ALA A 325 -1.32 -6.69 -12.83
CA ALA A 325 -1.99 -5.95 -11.77
C ALA A 325 -3.22 -6.74 -11.29
N LEU A 326 -3.42 -6.82 -9.98
CA LEU A 326 -4.56 -7.48 -9.37
C LEU A 326 -5.56 -6.42 -8.90
N VAL A 327 -6.79 -6.52 -9.40
CA VAL A 327 -7.91 -5.68 -8.98
C VAL A 327 -9.02 -6.56 -8.41
N THR A 328 -9.61 -6.13 -7.29
CA THR A 328 -10.73 -6.80 -6.65
C THR A 328 -11.94 -5.87 -6.65
N LYS A 329 -13.08 -6.34 -7.16
CA LYS A 329 -14.35 -5.61 -7.04
C LYS A 329 -14.85 -5.67 -5.59
N LEU A 330 -15.09 -4.51 -4.99
CA LEU A 330 -15.60 -4.38 -3.61
C LEU A 330 -17.11 -4.10 -3.57
N VAL A 331 -17.57 -3.33 -4.56
CA VAL A 331 -18.96 -2.92 -4.75
C VAL A 331 -19.31 -3.06 -6.22
#